data_AF-A0A1A8E189-F1
#
_entry.id   AF-A0A1A8E189-F1
#
_cell.length_a   1.000
_cell.length_b   1.000
_cell.length_c   1.000
_cell.angle_alpha   90.00
_cell.angle_beta   90.00
_cell.angle_gamma   90.00
#
_symmetry.space_group_name_H-M   'P 1'
#
loop_
_entity.id
_entity.type
_entity.pdbx_description
1 polymer ?
#
loop_
_entity_poly.entity_id
_entity_poly.type
_entity_poly.pdbx_seq_one_letter_code
_entity_poly.pdbx_strand_id
1 'polypeptide(L)'
;VSDIYVLNLAIADMLFLLVMPFNIHQLVRDRQWVFGNFMCKSVVVVDVSNQFTTVGIVTVLCIDRYIAIVHPSSEKRTVQWTII
;
A
#
# COMPACT_ATOMS: atom_id res chain seq x y z
N VAL A 1 17.55 -3.58 3.41
CA VAL A 1 16.27 -3.95 4.08
C VAL A 1 15.10 -3.23 3.44
N SER A 2 15.23 -1.94 3.15
CA SER A 2 14.25 -1.14 2.39
C SER A 2 13.98 -1.72 0.99
N ASP A 3 15.00 -2.24 0.28
CA ASP A 3 14.80 -2.78 -1.08
C ASP A 3 13.87 -4.00 -1.13
N ILE A 4 13.94 -4.87 -0.11
CA ILE A 4 13.07 -6.04 0.00
C ILE A 4 11.63 -5.60 0.32
N TYR A 5 11.47 -4.55 1.13
CA TYR A 5 10.16 -3.99 1.45
C TYR A 5 9.53 -3.32 0.23
N VAL A 6 10.31 -2.54 -0.53
CA VAL A 6 9.88 -1.89 -1.78
C VAL A 6 9.55 -2.92 -2.86
N LEU A 7 10.34 -3.99 -3.00
CA LEU A 7 10.05 -5.07 -3.94
C LEU A 7 8.75 -5.82 -3.58
N ASN A 8 8.56 -6.16 -2.30
CA ASN A 8 7.32 -6.80 -1.84
C ASN A 8 6.11 -5.89 -2.05
N LEU A 9 6.27 -4.58 -1.86
CA LEU A 9 5.24 -3.60 -2.14
C LEU A 9 4.89 -3.56 -3.63
N ALA A 10 5.89 -3.44 -4.52
CA ALA A 10 5.67 -3.45 -5.96
C ALA A 10 4.96 -4.72 -6.46
N ILE A 11 5.31 -5.88 -5.89
CA ILE A 11 4.63 -7.15 -6.20
C ILE A 11 3.17 -7.13 -5.70
N ALA A 12 2.91 -6.62 -4.50
CA ALA A 12 1.56 -6.48 -3.96
C ALA A 12 0.70 -5.52 -4.80
N ASP A 13 1.25 -4.40 -5.26
CA ASP A 13 0.57 -3.46 -6.16
C ASP A 13 0.23 -4.11 -7.52
N MET A 14 1.18 -4.82 -8.13
CA MET A 14 0.91 -5.55 -9.38
C MET A 14 -0.20 -6.60 -9.20
N LEU A 15 -0.16 -7.35 -8.10
CA LEU A 15 -1.20 -8.32 -7.76
C LEU A 15 -2.55 -7.63 -7.52
N PHE A 16 -2.57 -6.48 -6.84
CA PHE A 16 -3.78 -5.70 -6.61
C PHE A 16 -4.40 -5.21 -7.91
N LEU A 17 -3.58 -4.70 -8.85
CA LEU A 17 -4.04 -4.29 -10.19
C LEU A 17 -4.63 -5.46 -10.98
N LEU A 18 -4.03 -6.64 -10.89
CA LEU A 18 -4.56 -7.87 -11.51
C LEU A 18 -5.89 -8.31 -10.86
N VAL A 19 -6.06 -8.08 -9.56
CA VAL A 19 -7.24 -8.42 -8.76
C VAL A 19 -8.39 -7.41 -8.92
N MET A 20 -8.08 -6.15 -9.19
CA MET A 20 -9.04 -5.05 -9.40
C MET A 20 -10.20 -5.40 -10.37
N PRO A 21 -9.97 -5.96 -11.58
CA PRO A 21 -11.06 -6.33 -12.49
C PRO A 21 -11.98 -7.42 -11.91
N PHE A 22 -11.45 -8.36 -11.11
CA PHE A 22 -12.25 -9.38 -10.43
C PHE A 22 -13.15 -8.75 -9.36
N ASN A 23 -12.63 -7.77 -8.62
CA ASN A 23 -13.39 -7.02 -7.64
C ASN A 23 -14.52 -6.19 -8.29
N ILE A 24 -14.25 -5.55 -9.43
CA ILE A 24 -15.26 -4.81 -10.19
C ILE A 24 -16.35 -5.77 -10.69
N HIS A 25 -15.96 -6.93 -11.22
CA HIS A 25 -16.93 -7.94 -11.66
C HIS A 25 -17.81 -8.45 -10.49
N GLN A 26 -17.23 -8.66 -9.31
CA GLN A 26 -17.99 -9.00 -8.10
C GLN A 26 -18.97 -7.89 -7.71
N LEU A 27 -18.55 -6.62 -7.77
CA LEU A 27 -19.39 -5.48 -7.39
C LEU A 27 -20.59 -5.30 -8.35
N VAL A 28 -20.36 -5.46 -9.65
CA VAL A 28 -21.40 -5.35 -10.69
C VAL A 28 -22.41 -6.50 -10.62
N ARG A 29 -22.03 -7.66 -10.08
CA ARG A 29 -22.86 -8.86 -9.96
C ARG A 29 -23.54 -9.02 -8.59
N ASP A 30 -23.81 -7.95 -7.85
CA ASP A 30 -24.43 -8.00 -6.51
C ASP A 30 -23.66 -8.90 -5.52
N ARG A 31 -22.32 -8.82 -5.53
CA ARG A 31 -21.42 -9.64 -4.70
C ARG A 31 -21.49 -11.15 -4.95
N GLN A 32 -22.00 -11.58 -6.11
CA GLN A 32 -21.93 -12.97 -6.53
C GLN A 32 -20.50 -13.32 -6.96
N TRP A 33 -19.78 -14.06 -6.11
CA TRP A 33 -18.41 -14.51 -6.40
C TRP A 33 -18.39 -15.85 -7.15
N VAL A 34 -18.01 -15.80 -8.43
CA VAL A 34 -17.98 -16.98 -9.33
C VAL A 34 -16.61 -17.65 -9.46
N PHE A 35 -15.53 -17.01 -8.98
CA PHE A 35 -14.15 -17.52 -9.12
C PHE A 35 -13.72 -18.52 -8.03
N GLY A 36 -14.62 -18.88 -7.12
CA GLY A 36 -14.37 -19.84 -6.03
C GLY A 36 -13.60 -19.26 -4.82
N ASN A 37 -13.59 -20.01 -3.72
CA ASN A 37 -13.16 -19.49 -2.41
C ASN A 37 -11.67 -19.14 -2.33
N PHE A 38 -10.82 -19.83 -3.09
CA PHE A 38 -9.37 -19.58 -3.11
C PHE A 38 -9.05 -18.18 -3.62
N MET A 39 -9.64 -17.78 -4.76
CA MET A 39 -9.44 -16.45 -5.33
C MET A 39 -9.99 -15.38 -4.39
N CYS A 40 -11.17 -15.58 -3.80
CA CYS A 40 -11.74 -14.64 -2.82
C CYS A 40 -10.78 -14.36 -1.67
N LYS A 41 -10.22 -15.42 -1.07
CA LYS A 41 -9.26 -15.28 0.02
C LYS A 41 -7.97 -14.57 -0.42
N SER A 42 -7.45 -14.89 -1.60
CA SER A 42 -6.24 -14.22 -2.13
C SER A 42 -6.44 -12.73 -2.33
N VAL A 43 -7.58 -12.32 -2.90
CA VAL A 43 -7.96 -10.92 -3.11
C VAL A 43 -8.01 -10.17 -1.79
N VAL A 44 -8.67 -10.74 -0.79
CA VAL A 44 -8.79 -10.13 0.54
C VAL A 44 -7.43 -9.99 1.22
N VAL A 45 -6.57 -11.01 1.13
CA VAL A 45 -5.22 -10.94 1.73
C VAL A 45 -4.38 -9.84 1.09
N VAL A 46 -4.39 -9.73 -0.25
CA VAL A 46 -3.65 -8.69 -0.98
C VAL A 46 -4.18 -7.30 -0.60
N ASP A 47 -5.50 -7.11 -0.62
CA ASP A 47 -6.14 -5.83 -0.28
C ASP A 47 -5.78 -5.37 1.15
N VAL A 48 -5.90 -6.28 2.12
CA VAL A 48 -5.56 -6.03 3.52
C VAL A 48 -4.06 -5.69 3.66
N SER A 49 -3.18 -6.42 2.98
CA SER A 49 -1.75 -6.15 3.03
C SER A 49 -1.38 -4.77 2.47
N ASN A 50 -2.02 -4.36 1.38
CA ASN A 50 -1.83 -3.04 0.78
C ASN A 50 -2.31 -1.92 1.72
N GLN A 51 -3.46 -2.13 2.37
CA GLN A 51 -4.01 -1.18 3.33
C GLN A 51 -3.06 -0.99 4.54
N PHE A 52 -2.54 -2.08 5.10
CA PHE A 52 -1.57 -2.00 6.20
C PHE A 52 -0.28 -1.28 5.80
N THR A 53 0.27 -1.58 4.61
CA THR A 53 1.47 -0.90 4.11
C THR A 53 1.23 0.59 3.92
N THR A 54 0.12 0.97 3.29
CA THR A 54 -0.25 2.37 3.10
C THR A 54 -0.34 3.12 4.43
N VAL A 55 -1.02 2.53 5.42
CA VAL A 55 -1.11 3.11 6.78
C VAL A 55 0.26 3.22 7.45
N GLY A 56 1.12 2.22 7.28
CA GLY A 56 2.49 2.23 7.79
C GLY A 56 3.32 3.37 7.20
N ILE A 57 3.30 3.54 5.89
CA ILE A 57 4.00 4.62 5.18
C ILE A 57 3.49 5.99 5.63
N VAL A 58 2.17 6.17 5.70
CA VAL A 58 1.55 7.42 6.17
C VAL A 58 1.96 7.72 7.62
N THR A 59 2.01 6.71 8.47
CA THR A 59 2.44 6.88 9.87
C THR A 59 3.89 7.35 9.95
N VAL A 60 4.79 6.74 9.20
CA VAL A 60 6.20 7.16 9.11
C VAL A 60 6.32 8.58 8.58
N LEU A 61 5.55 8.94 7.54
CA LEU A 61 5.50 10.30 7.00
C LEU A 61 5.04 11.31 8.06
N CYS A 62 3.99 10.99 8.82
CA CYS A 62 3.50 11.85 9.91
C CYS A 62 4.57 12.05 11.00
N ILE A 63 5.30 10.99 11.35
CA ILE A 63 6.39 11.06 12.33
C ILE A 63 7.53 11.95 11.80
N ASP A 64 7.93 11.78 10.55
CA ASP A 64 8.95 12.62 9.90
C ASP A 64 8.54 14.10 9.95
N ARG A 65 7.30 14.41 9.57
CA ARG A 65 6.75 15.77 9.63
C ARG A 65 6.74 16.32 11.05
N TYR A 66 6.34 15.51 12.03
CA TYR A 66 6.32 15.92 13.43
C TYR A 66 7.73 16.27 13.94
N ILE A 67 8.73 15.43 13.65
CA ILE A 67 10.12 15.67 14.04
C ILE A 67 10.68 16.92 13.35
N ALA A 68 10.38 17.11 12.06
CA ALA A 68 10.81 18.30 11.32
C ALA A 68 10.26 19.61 11.93
N ILE A 69 9.03 19.60 12.41
CA ILE A 69 8.39 20.77 13.05
C ILE A 69 8.99 21.04 14.44
N VAL A 70 9.21 19.99 15.25
CA VAL A 70 9.69 20.12 16.63
C VAL A 70 11.21 20.39 16.71
N HIS A 71 11.99 19.89 15.75
CA HIS A 71 13.45 20.04 15.69
C HIS A 71 13.91 20.67 14.36
N PRO A 72 13.84 22.00 14.21
CA PRO A 72 14.18 22.69 12.95
C PRO A 72 15.69 22.74 12.58
N SER A 73 16.56 21.91 13.17
CA SER A 73 18.03 22.08 13.09
C SER A 73 18.77 21.34 11.95
N SER A 74 18.09 20.84 10.91
CA SER A 74 18.77 20.36 9.68
C SER A 74 17.90 20.33 8.42
N GLU A 75 17.02 21.32 8.29
CA GLU A 75 15.89 21.42 7.35
C GLU A 75 16.22 21.34 5.83
N LYS A 76 17.49 21.29 5.41
CA LYS A 76 17.84 21.39 3.97
C LYS A 76 18.20 20.08 3.26
N ARG A 77 18.38 18.95 3.96
CA ARG A 77 18.91 17.72 3.31
C ARG A 77 17.92 16.56 3.14
N THR A 78 16.75 16.61 3.78
CA THR A 78 15.79 15.49 3.76
C THR A 78 14.73 15.62 2.66
N VAL A 79 14.34 16.86 2.28
CA VAL A 79 13.34 17.08 1.20
C VAL A 79 13.79 16.53 -0.16
N GLN A 80 15.09 16.39 -0.41
CA GLN A 80 15.60 15.83 -1.67
C GLN A 80 15.35 14.32 -1.79
N TRP A 81 15.18 13.59 -0.69
CA TRP A 81 14.89 12.14 -0.70
C TRP A 81 13.39 11.82 -0.74
N THR A 82 12.51 12.81 -0.61
CA THR A 82 11.06 12.62 -0.63
C THR A 82 10.44 12.90 -2.00
N ILE A 83 11.19 13.51 -2.94
CA ILE A 83 10.69 13.91 -4.28
C ILE A 83 11.34 13.10 -5.44
N ILE A 84 12.23 12.14 -5.14
CA ILE A 84 12.75 11.19 -6.15
C ILE A 84 12.21 9.80 -5.85
#